data_AF-A0A5N7XAP6-F1
#
_entry.id   AF-A0A5N7XAP6-F1
#
_cell.length_a   1.000
_cell.length_b   1.000
_cell.length_c   1.000
_cell.angle_alpha   90.00
_cell.angle_beta   90.00
_cell.angle_gamma   90.00
#
_symmetry.space_group_name_H-M   'P 1'
#
loop_
_entity.id
_entity.type
_entity.pdbx_description
1 polymer ?
#
loop_
_entity_poly.entity_id
_entity_poly.type
_entity_poly.pdbx_seq_one_letter_code
_entity_poly.pdbx_strand_id
1 'polypeptide(L)'
;MTSILGPRGTPMVELGGERAWRQRVLGDVVCSFQWLDLRAAGDETADGDPEPCMVLFPAFRRMETGSYVIPQRNAYAYVDAKGNPTPQFIKTAALAAETMGFTMTDRSSISRMLDIICEGMPDLVDMPLEQPPSLEVKRHRMGIEVTARACGKDLHSEVL
;
A
#
# COMPACT_ATOMS: atom_id res chain seq x y z
N MET A 1 -5.66 12.40 -10.36
CA MET A 1 -4.85 11.16 -10.38
C MET A 1 -5.69 10.05 -10.97
N THR A 2 -5.28 9.46 -12.09
CA THR A 2 -5.98 8.32 -12.71
C THR A 2 -5.66 7.05 -11.90
N SER A 3 -6.68 6.46 -11.30
CA SER A 3 -6.57 5.18 -10.58
C SER A 3 -6.87 4.06 -11.57
N ILE A 4 -5.95 3.10 -11.71
CA ILE A 4 -6.23 1.87 -12.46
C ILE A 4 -7.23 1.09 -11.62
N LEU A 5 -8.38 0.70 -12.16
CA LEU A 5 -9.37 -0.10 -11.44
C LEU A 5 -9.10 -1.58 -11.71
N GLY A 6 -9.11 -2.39 -10.65
CA GLY A 6 -9.06 -3.83 -10.72
C GLY A 6 -10.39 -4.43 -11.18
N PRO A 7 -10.45 -5.77 -11.38
CA PRO A 7 -11.61 -6.47 -11.92
C PRO A 7 -12.90 -6.34 -11.08
N ARG A 8 -12.77 -5.92 -9.82
CA ARG A 8 -13.87 -5.67 -8.88
C ARG A 8 -14.32 -4.21 -8.84
N GLY A 9 -13.84 -3.35 -9.76
CA GLY A 9 -14.13 -1.91 -9.75
C GLY A 9 -13.46 -1.14 -8.61
N THR A 10 -12.62 -1.81 -7.81
CA THR A 10 -11.78 -1.18 -6.80
C THR A 10 -10.50 -0.70 -7.46
N PRO A 11 -10.02 0.52 -7.18
CA PRO A 11 -8.64 0.91 -7.45
C PRO A 11 -7.65 -0.23 -7.17
N MET A 12 -6.90 -0.59 -8.20
CA MET A 12 -5.95 -1.71 -8.22
C MET A 12 -4.71 -1.39 -7.37
N VAL A 13 -4.37 -0.11 -7.22
CA VAL A 13 -3.29 0.38 -6.35
C VAL A 13 -3.67 1.76 -5.79
N GLU A 14 -4.04 1.84 -4.52
CA GLU A 14 -4.34 3.08 -3.77
C GLU A 14 -3.21 3.38 -2.80
N LEU A 15 -2.11 3.92 -3.29
CA LEU A 15 -0.94 4.21 -2.46
C LEU A 15 -0.72 5.72 -2.34
N GLY A 16 -0.70 6.21 -1.10
CA GLY A 16 -0.45 7.60 -0.74
C GLY A 16 -1.68 8.51 -0.69
N GLY A 17 -1.44 9.80 -0.42
CA GLY A 17 -2.48 10.84 -0.45
C GLY A 17 -3.33 10.92 0.82
N GLU A 18 -4.60 11.32 0.70
CA GLU A 18 -5.54 11.58 1.81
C GLU A 18 -5.86 10.35 2.68
N ARG A 19 -5.44 9.16 2.26
CA ARG A 19 -5.63 7.89 2.98
C ARG A 19 -4.44 7.51 3.86
N ALA A 20 -3.30 8.15 3.64
CA ALA A 20 -2.11 7.90 4.42
C ALA A 20 -2.22 8.63 5.74
N TRP A 21 -1.99 7.91 6.85
CA TRP A 21 -1.82 8.53 8.16
C TRP A 21 -0.63 9.50 8.14
N ARG A 22 0.46 9.05 7.50
CA ARG A 22 1.66 9.83 7.23
C ARG A 22 2.28 9.39 5.90
N GLN A 23 3.05 10.28 5.30
CA GLN A 23 3.83 9.98 4.11
C GLN A 23 5.20 10.64 4.21
N ARG A 24 6.23 9.94 3.74
CA ARG A 24 7.60 10.39 3.63
C ARG A 24 8.11 10.12 2.23
N VAL A 25 9.06 10.92 1.76
CA VAL A 25 9.70 10.73 0.46
C VAL A 25 11.20 10.86 0.65
N LEU A 26 11.95 9.85 0.21
CA LEU A 26 13.40 9.86 0.19
C LEU A 26 13.91 9.58 -1.23
N GLY A 27 14.32 10.64 -1.92
CA GLY A 27 14.69 10.57 -3.33
C GLY A 27 13.50 10.16 -4.20
N ASP A 28 13.61 9.01 -4.85
CA ASP A 28 12.56 8.44 -5.72
C ASP A 28 11.73 7.33 -5.04
N VAL A 29 11.83 7.17 -3.71
CA VAL A 29 11.02 6.23 -2.94
C VAL A 29 10.04 6.99 -2.06
N VAL A 30 8.77 6.61 -2.12
CA VAL A 30 7.71 7.09 -1.24
C VAL A 30 7.42 6.02 -0.20
N CYS A 31 7.40 6.42 1.06
CA CYS A 31 6.93 5.61 2.18
C CYS A 31 5.59 6.16 2.67
N SER A 32 4.58 5.31 2.77
CA SER A 32 3.23 5.68 3.16
C SER A 32 2.70 4.74 4.23
N PHE A 33 2.14 5.32 5.28
CA PHE A 33 1.59 4.62 6.44
C PHE A 33 0.07 4.50 6.29
N GLN A 34 -0.45 3.30 6.07
CA GLN A 34 -1.86 3.06 5.70
C GLN A 34 -2.39 1.75 6.28
N TRP A 35 -3.71 1.61 6.38
CA TRP A 35 -4.35 0.35 6.73
C TRP A 35 -4.71 -0.43 5.46
N LEU A 36 -4.27 -1.68 5.39
CA LEU A 36 -4.49 -2.56 4.24
C LEU A 36 -5.22 -3.83 4.66
N ASP A 37 -6.23 -4.22 3.89
CA ASP A 37 -6.84 -5.53 4.00
C ASP A 37 -5.92 -6.58 3.34
N LEU A 38 -4.98 -7.09 4.12
CA LEU A 38 -3.96 -8.04 3.65
C LEU A 38 -4.57 -9.40 3.32
N ARG A 39 -5.66 -9.78 4.00
CA ARG A 39 -6.37 -11.04 3.70
C ARG A 39 -7.04 -11.00 2.34
N ALA A 40 -7.69 -9.88 1.99
CA ALA A 40 -8.21 -9.66 0.65
C ALA A 40 -7.09 -9.60 -0.42
N ALA A 41 -5.87 -9.21 -0.03
CA ALA A 41 -4.68 -9.23 -0.88
C ALA A 41 -4.02 -10.62 -0.99
N GLY A 42 -4.51 -11.64 -0.28
CA GLY A 42 -4.04 -13.03 -0.37
C GLY A 42 -3.11 -13.47 0.77
N ASP A 43 -2.93 -12.66 1.81
CA ASP A 43 -2.21 -13.06 3.01
C ASP A 43 -3.12 -13.85 3.94
N GLU A 44 -2.95 -15.18 3.95
CA GLU A 44 -3.75 -16.08 4.80
C GLU A 44 -3.47 -15.94 6.29
N THR A 45 -2.35 -15.29 6.66
CA THR A 45 -1.96 -15.08 8.06
C THR A 45 -2.55 -13.81 8.67
N ALA A 46 -3.24 -13.00 7.86
CA ALA A 46 -3.89 -11.78 8.32
C ALA A 46 -5.23 -12.07 9.01
N ASP A 47 -5.51 -11.33 10.09
CA ASP A 47 -6.66 -11.57 10.97
C ASP A 47 -8.02 -11.25 10.31
N GLY A 48 -8.01 -10.52 9.18
CA GLY A 48 -9.17 -10.23 8.35
C GLY A 48 -9.68 -8.78 8.42
N ASP A 49 -9.16 -7.99 9.36
CA ASP A 49 -9.36 -6.54 9.43
C ASP A 49 -8.22 -5.81 8.70
N PRO A 50 -8.43 -4.54 8.27
CA PRO A 50 -7.37 -3.71 7.73
C PRO A 50 -6.23 -3.50 8.75
N GLU A 51 -5.01 -3.90 8.38
CA GLU A 51 -3.85 -3.84 9.26
C GLU A 51 -2.97 -2.62 8.96
N PRO A 52 -2.41 -1.94 9.99
CA PRO A 52 -1.45 -0.87 9.80
C PRO A 52 -0.18 -1.38 9.10
N CYS A 53 0.16 -0.73 8.00
CA CYS A 53 1.24 -1.12 7.10
C CYS A 53 2.10 0.09 6.72
N MET A 54 3.40 -0.14 6.63
CA MET A 54 4.32 0.73 5.90
C MET A 54 4.40 0.24 4.46
N VAL A 55 4.02 1.10 3.52
CA VAL A 55 3.99 0.78 2.10
C VAL A 55 4.96 1.65 1.33
N LEU A 56 5.84 1.00 0.58
CA LEU A 56 6.91 1.63 -0.19
C LEU A 56 6.63 1.47 -1.67
N PHE A 57 6.74 2.56 -2.41
CA PHE A 57 6.54 2.56 -3.85
C PHE A 57 7.37 3.66 -4.53
N PRO A 58 7.71 3.50 -5.82
CA PRO A 58 8.41 4.54 -6.56
C PRO A 58 7.61 5.84 -6.63
N ALA A 59 8.27 6.98 -6.41
CA ALA A 59 7.67 8.31 -6.56
C ALA A 59 7.18 8.57 -8.00
N PHE A 60 7.90 8.01 -8.98
CA PHE A 60 7.53 8.04 -10.38
C PHE A 60 6.88 6.72 -10.77
N ARG A 61 5.59 6.75 -11.11
CA ARG A 61 4.86 5.55 -11.55
C ARG A 61 5.53 4.94 -12.77
N ARG A 62 5.92 3.67 -12.66
CA ARG A 62 6.32 2.81 -13.77
C ARG A 62 5.33 1.66 -13.85
N MET A 63 4.93 1.26 -15.05
CA MET A 63 3.89 0.23 -15.23
C MET A 63 4.31 -1.16 -14.70
N GLU A 64 5.61 -1.42 -14.58
CA GLU A 64 6.16 -2.75 -14.23
C GLU A 64 6.69 -2.83 -12.80
N THR A 65 6.43 -1.83 -11.95
CA THR A 65 6.98 -1.78 -10.59
C THR A 65 5.91 -2.02 -9.54
N GLY A 66 6.19 -2.94 -8.62
CA GLY A 66 5.32 -3.22 -7.48
C GLY A 66 5.55 -2.27 -6.31
N SER A 67 4.73 -2.46 -5.28
CA SER A 67 4.93 -1.86 -3.97
C SER A 67 5.45 -2.90 -2.98
N TYR A 68 6.29 -2.47 -2.05
CA TYR A 68 6.76 -3.30 -0.96
C TYR A 68 6.00 -2.95 0.32
N VAL A 69 5.41 -3.95 0.99
CA VAL A 69 4.52 -3.75 2.14
C VAL A 69 5.12 -4.42 3.37
N ILE A 70 5.21 -3.67 4.47
CA ILE A 70 5.64 -4.14 5.78
C ILE A 70 4.46 -3.98 6.76
N PRO A 71 3.77 -5.07 7.11
CA PRO A 71 2.76 -5.06 8.17
C PRO A 71 3.39 -4.75 9.53
N GLN A 72 2.69 -4.00 10.38
CA GLN A 72 3.17 -3.67 11.73
C GLN A 72 3.53 -4.92 12.55
N ARG A 73 2.75 -6.01 12.41
CA ARG A 73 3.05 -7.30 13.08
C ARG A 73 4.42 -7.89 12.73
N ASN A 74 4.96 -7.54 11.57
CA ASN A 74 6.26 -8.01 11.08
C ASN A 74 7.40 -6.99 11.30
N ALA A 75 7.15 -5.85 11.94
CA ALA A 75 8.13 -4.79 12.16
C ALA A 75 9.43 -5.29 12.83
N TYR A 76 9.31 -6.26 13.75
CA TYR A 76 10.43 -6.86 14.48
C TYR A 76 11.47 -7.54 13.57
N ALA A 77 11.10 -7.92 12.35
CA ALA A 77 12.01 -8.57 11.41
C ALA A 77 12.97 -7.57 10.75
N TYR A 78 12.65 -6.28 10.75
CA TYR A 78 13.34 -5.26 9.96
C TYR A 78 14.34 -4.44 10.78
N VAL A 79 13.98 -4.04 11.99
CA VAL A 79 14.87 -3.26 12.87
C VAL A 79 14.98 -3.86 14.26
N ASP A 80 16.13 -3.62 14.91
CA ASP A 80 16.34 -3.92 16.31
C ASP A 80 15.74 -2.84 17.23
N ALA A 81 15.78 -3.09 18.55
CA ALA A 81 15.27 -2.15 19.56
C ALA A 81 16.01 -0.79 19.61
N LYS A 82 17.15 -0.66 18.92
CA LYS A 82 17.93 0.58 18.81
C LYS A 82 17.68 1.31 17.48
N GLY A 83 16.81 0.78 16.62
CA GLY A 83 16.50 1.33 15.30
C GLY A 83 17.51 0.97 14.21
N ASN A 84 18.44 0.04 14.47
CA ASN A 84 19.36 -0.44 13.44
C ASN A 84 18.71 -1.56 12.61
N PRO A 85 19.03 -1.67 11.31
CA PRO A 85 18.52 -2.75 10.49
C PRO A 85 19.02 -4.11 10.97
N THR A 86 18.15 -5.12 10.98
CA THR A 86 18.55 -6.49 11.33
C THR A 86 19.49 -7.08 10.27
N PRO A 87 20.37 -8.03 10.61
CA PRO A 87 21.22 -8.70 9.63
C PRO A 87 20.44 -9.39 8.51
N GLN A 88 19.22 -9.86 8.81
CA GLN A 88 18.35 -10.48 7.81
C GLN A 88 17.80 -9.43 6.85
N PHE A 89 17.36 -8.28 7.37
CA PHE A 89 16.87 -7.19 6.54
C PHE A 89 17.95 -6.64 5.60
N ILE A 90 19.20 -6.49 6.07
CA ILE A 90 20.32 -6.07 5.22
C ILE A 90 20.49 -7.03 4.01
N LYS A 91 20.29 -8.33 4.21
CA LYS A 91 20.40 -9.32 3.14
C LYS A 91 19.21 -9.28 2.17
N THR A 92 18.01 -9.00 2.67
CA THR A 92 16.78 -9.02 1.86
C THR A 92 16.42 -7.65 1.27
N ALA A 93 17.07 -6.57 1.67
CA ALA A 93 16.82 -5.22 1.16
C ALA A 93 16.99 -5.10 -0.36
N ALA A 94 17.89 -5.91 -0.96
CA ALA A 94 18.05 -5.97 -2.42
C ALA A 94 16.80 -6.51 -3.14
N LEU A 95 16.09 -7.47 -2.53
CA LEU A 95 14.84 -8.03 -3.06
C LEU A 95 13.68 -7.02 -2.96
N ALA A 96 13.65 -6.26 -1.85
CA ALA A 96 12.70 -5.16 -1.71
C ALA A 96 12.94 -4.10 -2.79
N ALA A 97 14.20 -3.70 -3.02
CA ALA A 97 14.59 -2.77 -4.07
C ALA A 97 14.20 -3.27 -5.48
N GLU A 98 14.42 -4.55 -5.77
CA GLU A 98 14.01 -5.19 -7.03
C GLU A 98 12.49 -5.12 -7.25
N THR A 99 11.70 -5.35 -6.20
CA THR A 99 10.22 -5.29 -6.27
C THR A 99 9.73 -3.92 -6.71
N MET A 100 10.46 -2.85 -6.36
CA MET A 100 10.16 -1.48 -6.75
C MET A 100 10.83 -1.06 -8.07
N GLY A 101 11.47 -1.99 -8.78
CA GLY A 101 12.10 -1.75 -10.08
C GLY A 101 13.50 -1.14 -10.02
N PHE A 102 14.19 -1.24 -8.89
CA PHE A 102 15.60 -0.90 -8.77
C PHE A 102 16.49 -2.12 -9.04
N THR A 103 17.67 -1.90 -9.62
CA THR A 103 18.63 -3.00 -9.84
C THR A 103 19.20 -3.49 -8.51
N MET A 104 19.30 -4.80 -8.32
CA MET A 104 19.85 -5.42 -7.10
C MET A 104 21.33 -5.09 -6.80
N THR A 105 22.05 -4.51 -7.76
CA THR A 105 23.45 -4.09 -7.60
C THR A 105 23.61 -2.62 -7.25
N ASP A 106 22.52 -1.84 -7.29
CA ASP A 106 22.56 -0.42 -6.96
C ASP A 106 22.57 -0.21 -5.45
N ARG A 107 23.79 -0.10 -4.92
CA ARG A 107 24.04 0.15 -3.50
C ARG A 107 23.38 1.44 -3.01
N SER A 108 23.21 2.43 -3.87
CA SER A 108 22.59 3.70 -3.46
C SER A 108 21.10 3.53 -3.21
N SER A 109 20.39 2.80 -4.08
CA SER A 109 18.97 2.49 -3.89
C SER A 109 18.74 1.52 -2.73
N ILE A 110 19.63 0.54 -2.53
CA ILE A 110 19.55 -0.36 -1.37
C ILE A 110 19.77 0.41 -0.06
N SER A 111 20.75 1.32 0.00
CA SER A 111 20.97 2.16 1.18
C SER A 111 19.74 3.02 1.47
N ARG A 112 19.20 3.69 0.45
CA ARG A 112 17.97 4.50 0.62
C ARG A 112 16.79 3.67 1.12
N MET A 113 16.72 2.39 0.71
CA MET A 113 15.71 1.48 1.23
C MET A 113 15.89 1.12 2.69
N LEU A 114 17.12 0.85 3.11
CA LEU A 114 17.42 0.64 4.52
C LEU A 114 17.07 1.90 5.33
N ASP A 115 17.50 3.07 4.84
CA ASP A 115 17.31 4.35 5.53
C ASP A 115 15.82 4.67 5.70
N ILE A 116 15.02 4.63 4.62
CA ILE A 116 13.60 4.99 4.69
C ILE A 116 12.77 4.02 5.55
N ILE A 117 13.14 2.73 5.59
CA ILE A 117 12.47 1.73 6.44
C ILE A 117 12.87 1.94 7.91
N CYS A 118 14.15 2.11 8.19
CA CYS A 118 14.64 2.32 9.56
C CYS A 118 14.09 3.62 10.15
N GLU A 119 14.11 4.71 9.40
CA GLU A 119 13.55 6.00 9.83
C GLU A 119 12.02 5.98 9.95
N GLY A 120 11.36 5.15 9.14
CA GLY A 120 9.91 4.99 9.15
C GLY A 120 9.39 4.04 10.22
N MET A 121 10.23 3.17 10.79
CA MET A 121 9.74 2.14 11.71
C MET A 121 9.08 2.69 12.97
N PRO A 122 9.61 3.75 13.63
CA PRO A 122 8.93 4.33 14.78
C PRO A 122 7.51 4.79 14.45
N ASP A 123 7.30 5.40 13.27
CA ASP A 123 5.97 5.78 12.81
C ASP A 123 5.08 4.55 12.61
N LEU A 124 5.59 3.44 12.05
CA LEU A 124 4.83 2.20 11.89
C LEU A 124 4.41 1.62 13.25
N VAL A 125 5.29 1.64 14.24
CA VAL A 125 4.98 1.17 15.61
C VAL A 125 3.95 2.08 16.28
N ASP A 126 4.03 3.38 16.05
CA ASP A 126 3.09 4.37 16.60
C ASP A 126 1.73 4.43 15.86
N MET A 127 1.59 3.74 14.73
CA MET A 127 0.32 3.69 14.02
C MET A 127 -0.77 3.07 14.90
N PRO A 128 -1.97 3.70 14.95
CA PRO A 128 -3.13 3.08 15.58
C PRO A 128 -3.44 1.72 14.97
N LEU A 129 -3.77 0.74 15.81
CA LEU A 129 -4.17 -0.59 15.35
C LEU A 129 -5.43 -0.51 14.49
N GLU A 130 -6.41 0.24 14.96
CA GLU A 130 -7.67 0.47 14.24
C GLU A 130 -7.57 1.69 13.32
N GLN A 131 -8.14 1.56 12.12
CA GLN A 131 -8.19 2.66 11.16
C GLN A 131 -9.10 3.78 11.68
N PRO A 132 -8.61 5.03 11.77
CA PRO A 132 -9.46 6.16 12.15
C PRO A 132 -10.63 6.36 11.17
N PRO A 133 -11.84 6.68 11.64
CA PRO A 133 -13.01 6.90 10.77
C PRO A 133 -12.81 7.98 9.69
N SER A 134 -11.95 8.96 9.95
CA SER A 134 -11.61 10.02 8.98
C SER A 134 -10.80 9.51 7.78
N LEU A 135 -10.08 8.40 7.96
CA LEU A 135 -9.30 7.72 6.93
C LEU A 135 -10.03 6.47 6.42
N GLU A 136 -11.15 6.10 7.05
CA GLU A 136 -11.98 4.98 6.67
C GLU A 136 -12.59 5.24 5.30
N VAL A 137 -12.24 4.36 4.37
CA VAL A 137 -12.66 4.49 2.98
C VAL A 137 -14.12 4.08 2.90
N LYS A 138 -15.01 5.02 2.63
CA LYS A 138 -16.33 4.68 2.07
C LYS A 138 -16.06 4.01 0.73
N ARG A 139 -16.16 2.67 0.66
CA ARG A 139 -16.14 1.93 -0.61
C ARG A 139 -17.03 2.70 -1.57
N HIS A 140 -16.47 3.18 -2.69
CA HIS A 140 -17.28 3.76 -3.75
C HIS A 140 -18.17 2.62 -4.22
N ARG A 141 -19.42 2.58 -3.75
CA ARG A 141 -20.44 1.71 -4.32
C ARG A 141 -20.66 2.28 -5.71
N MET A 142 -20.01 1.68 -6.70
CA MET A 142 -20.40 1.92 -8.08
C MET A 142 -21.82 1.39 -8.20
N GLY A 143 -22.78 2.31 -8.09
CA GLY A 143 -24.16 2.05 -8.46
C GLY A 143 -24.16 1.64 -9.92
N ILE A 144 -24.57 0.42 -10.25
CA ILE A 144 -24.84 0.11 -11.66
C ILE A 144 -26.24 0.63 -11.93
N GLU A 145 -26.33 1.69 -12.75
CA GLU A 145 -27.62 2.16 -13.28
C GLU A 145 -27.93 1.34 -14.53
N VAL A 146 -28.77 0.30 -14.39
CA VAL A 146 -29.21 -0.51 -15.53
C VAL A 146 -30.48 0.11 -16.10
N THR A 147 -30.37 0.74 -17.27
CA THR A 147 -31.54 1.22 -18.01
C THR A 147 -31.86 0.27 -19.16
N ALA A 148 -32.97 -0.47 -19.04
CA ALA A 148 -33.47 -1.30 -20.14
C ALA A 148 -34.39 -0.48 -21.05
N ARG A 149 -33.96 -0.21 -22.30
CA ARG A 149 -34.77 0.43 -23.34
C ARG A 149 -35.23 -0.58 -24.38
N ALA A 150 -36.52 -0.62 -24.67
CA ALA A 150 -37.05 -1.26 -25.87
C ALA A 150 -38.00 -0.30 -26.58
N CYS A 151 -37.89 -0.22 -27.92
CA CYS A 151 -38.69 0.68 -28.76
C CYS A 151 -38.68 2.16 -28.32
N GLY A 152 -37.55 2.66 -27.81
CA GLY A 152 -37.37 4.07 -27.47
C GLY A 152 -38.04 4.53 -26.16
N LYS A 153 -38.58 3.63 -25.34
CA LYS A 153 -39.09 3.92 -24.00
C LYS A 153 -38.31 3.16 -22.94
N ASP A 154 -38.02 3.86 -21.84
CA ASP A 154 -37.37 3.30 -20.65
C ASP A 154 -38.36 2.38 -19.93
N LEU A 155 -38.05 1.08 -19.85
CA LEU A 155 -38.92 0.05 -19.26
C LEU A 155 -38.60 -0.21 -17.79
N HIS A 156 -37.34 -0.02 -17.37
CA HIS A 156 -36.92 -0.19 -15.99
C HIS A 156 -35.60 0.53 -15.71
N SER A 157 -35.50 1.14 -14.54
CA SER A 157 -34.29 1.74 -14.00
C SER A 157 -34.16 1.31 -12.54
N GLU A 158 -33.09 0.61 -12.21
CA GLU A 158 -32.74 0.23 -10.85
C GLU A 158 -31.31 0.68 -10.55
N VAL A 159 -31.11 1.15 -9.31
CA VAL A 159 -29.80 1.55 -8.78
C VAL A 159 -29.40 0.49 -7.75
N LEU A 160 -28.39 -0.31 -8.08
CA LEU A 160 -27.79 -1.33 -7.21
C LEU A 160 -26.47 -0.86 -6.61
#